data_AF-X1K6I5-F1
#
_entry.id   AF-X1K6I5-F1
#
_cell.length_a   1.000
_cell.length_b   1.000
_cell.length_c   1.000
_cell.angle_alpha   90.00
_cell.angle_beta   90.00
_cell.angle_gamma   90.00
#
_symmetry.space_group_name_H-M   'P 1'
#
loop_
_entity.id
_entity.type
_entity.pdbx_description
1 polymer ?
#
loop_
_entity_poly.entity_id
_entity_poly.type
_entity_poly.pdbx_seq_one_letter_code
_entity_poly.pdbx_strand_id
1 'polypeptide(L)'
;MHFWQLHSIIGALKTAILQYKLYEIAGIEIQAMAKEIDSVKKLLRSVLFPGILIAFPTVLIIDAFDNSKSRQLVKEFSDKEKSNYSCLHIGFSGDYGEIIWNQDYRVPDDKGEDDCDYPLARNLIMLLTGVASEAIVR
;
A
#
# COMPACT_ATOMS: atom_id res chain seq x y z
N MET A 1 7.23 -1.87 -8.61
CA MET A 1 6.20 -2.95 -8.78
C MET A 1 5.74 -3.11 -10.25
N HIS A 2 6.29 -4.08 -11.01
CA HIS A 2 5.96 -4.35 -12.43
C HIS A 2 5.44 -5.78 -12.70
N PHE A 3 5.19 -6.57 -11.66
CA PHE A 3 4.99 -8.03 -11.74
C PHE A 3 3.69 -8.52 -12.42
N TRP A 4 2.74 -7.63 -12.71
CA TRP A 4 1.45 -7.99 -13.31
C TRP A 4 1.33 -7.62 -14.79
N GLN A 5 2.38 -7.12 -15.42
CA GLN A 5 2.32 -6.69 -16.82
C GLN A 5 2.56 -7.86 -17.79
N LEU A 6 1.48 -8.41 -18.35
CA LEU A 6 1.55 -9.10 -19.65
C LEU A 6 2.06 -8.10 -20.70
N HIS A 7 2.81 -8.56 -21.70
CA HIS A 7 3.32 -7.68 -22.77
C HIS A 7 2.21 -6.85 -23.46
N SER A 8 0.97 -7.35 -23.44
CA SER A 8 -0.23 -6.69 -23.99
C SER A 8 -0.81 -5.55 -23.14
N ILE A 9 -0.32 -5.34 -21.92
CA ILE A 9 -0.84 -4.31 -20.99
C ILE A 9 0.23 -3.28 -20.58
N ILE A 10 1.35 -3.27 -21.30
CA ILE A 10 2.37 -2.21 -21.18
C ILE A 10 1.70 -0.87 -21.54
N GLY A 11 1.85 0.13 -20.67
CA GLY A 11 1.25 1.46 -20.82
C GLY A 11 -0.13 1.64 -20.16
N ALA A 12 -0.79 0.57 -19.71
CA ALA A 12 -2.01 0.69 -18.93
C ALA A 12 -1.73 1.10 -17.48
N LEU A 13 -2.68 1.83 -16.87
CA LEU A 13 -2.59 2.25 -15.47
C LEU A 13 -2.56 1.04 -14.54
N LYS A 14 -1.53 0.94 -13.68
CA LYS A 14 -1.37 -0.16 -12.71
C LYS A 14 -2.62 -0.36 -11.86
N THR A 15 -3.28 0.72 -11.46
CA THR A 15 -4.50 0.69 -10.64
C THR A 15 -5.71 0.12 -11.38
N ALA A 16 -5.88 0.43 -12.68
CA ALA A 16 -6.96 -0.12 -13.50
C ALA A 16 -6.78 -1.62 -13.76
N ILE A 17 -5.54 -2.05 -14.06
CA ILE A 17 -5.21 -3.47 -14.23
C ILE A 17 -5.47 -4.23 -12.93
N LEU A 18 -5.02 -3.68 -11.79
CA LEU A 18 -5.20 -4.33 -10.49
C LEU A 18 -6.68 -4.44 -10.11
N GLN A 19 -7.49 -3.41 -10.37
CA GLN A 19 -8.94 -3.45 -10.18
C GLN A 19 -9.58 -4.59 -10.99
N TYR A 20 -9.28 -4.65 -12.29
CA TYR A 20 -9.81 -5.71 -13.15
C TYR A 20 -9.39 -7.10 -12.65
N LYS A 21 -8.12 -7.28 -12.28
CA LYS A 21 -7.61 -8.57 -11.79
C LYS A 21 -8.20 -9.00 -10.46
N LEU A 22 -8.39 -8.07 -9.53
CA LEU A 22 -9.03 -8.38 -8.25
C LEU A 22 -10.50 -8.77 -8.43
N TYR A 23 -11.21 -8.11 -9.34
CA TYR A 23 -12.58 -8.51 -9.70
C TYR A 23 -12.61 -9.88 -10.38
N GLU A 24 -11.72 -10.14 -11.34
CA GLU A 24 -11.62 -11.44 -12.05
C GLU A 24 -11.35 -12.59 -11.08
N ILE A 25 -10.47 -12.40 -10.09
CA ILE A 25 -10.02 -13.46 -9.17
C ILE A 25 -11.01 -13.66 -8.01
N ALA A 26 -11.50 -12.58 -7.40
CA ALA A 26 -12.24 -12.65 -6.14
C ALA A 26 -13.72 -12.23 -6.27
N GLY A 27 -14.14 -11.70 -7.42
CA GLY A 27 -15.48 -11.12 -7.60
C GLY A 27 -15.72 -9.86 -6.78
N ILE A 28 -14.65 -9.24 -6.25
CA ILE A 28 -14.74 -8.06 -5.39
C ILE A 28 -14.56 -6.79 -6.22
N GLU A 29 -15.53 -5.90 -6.15
CA GLU A 29 -15.40 -4.55 -6.68
C GLU A 29 -14.58 -3.69 -5.72
N ILE A 30 -13.53 -3.07 -6.25
CA ILE A 30 -12.73 -2.09 -5.51
C ILE A 30 -12.78 -0.74 -6.23
N GLN A 31 -12.65 0.35 -5.48
CA GLN A 31 -12.45 1.67 -6.06
C GLN A 31 -10.95 1.90 -6.27
N ALA A 32 -10.53 2.00 -7.53
CA ALA A 32 -9.15 2.28 -7.90
C ALA A 32 -8.93 3.74 -8.29
N MET A 33 -7.78 4.30 -7.92
CA MET A 33 -7.39 5.66 -8.31
C MET A 33 -5.94 5.70 -8.77
N ALA A 34 -5.72 6.24 -9.97
CA ALA A 34 -4.38 6.58 -10.46
C ALA A 34 -4.06 8.03 -10.09
N LYS A 35 -3.61 8.27 -8.85
CA LYS A 35 -3.28 9.61 -8.39
C LYS A 35 -2.05 9.57 -7.47
N GLU A 36 -1.11 10.48 -7.72
CA GLU A 36 0.01 10.72 -6.80
C GLU A 36 -0.51 11.33 -5.50
N ILE A 37 -0.01 10.83 -4.37
CA ILE A 37 -0.47 11.29 -3.06
C ILE A 37 0.22 12.59 -2.67
N ASP A 38 -0.56 13.67 -2.60
CA ASP A 38 -0.16 14.97 -2.04
C ASP A 38 -0.63 15.13 -0.60
N SER A 39 -1.79 14.55 -0.29
CA SER A 39 -2.43 14.58 1.03
C SER A 39 -3.31 13.37 1.23
N VAL A 40 -2.95 12.52 2.20
CA VAL A 40 -3.73 11.34 2.61
C VAL A 40 -5.16 11.74 2.99
N LYS A 41 -5.31 12.83 3.75
CA LYS A 41 -6.63 13.31 4.20
C LYS A 41 -7.54 13.73 3.05
N LYS A 42 -7.00 14.41 2.03
CA LYS A 42 -7.79 14.79 0.85
C LYS A 42 -8.16 13.55 0.03
N LEU A 43 -7.22 12.63 -0.15
CA LEU A 43 -7.45 11.38 -0.86
C LEU A 43 -8.57 10.57 -0.22
N LEU A 44 -8.49 10.33 1.09
CA LEU A 44 -9.51 9.58 1.84
C LEU A 44 -10.88 10.26 1.77
N ARG A 45 -10.95 11.59 1.84
CA ARG A 45 -12.23 12.32 1.66
C ARG A 45 -12.84 12.17 0.26
N SER A 46 -12.03 11.90 -0.76
CA SER A 46 -12.53 11.68 -2.12
C SER A 46 -13.02 10.26 -2.38
N VAL A 47 -12.67 9.28 -1.54
CA VAL A 47 -13.07 7.87 -1.71
C VAL A 47 -14.02 7.37 -0.64
N LEU A 48 -13.82 7.80 0.60
CA LEU A 48 -14.67 7.37 1.69
C LEU A 48 -15.97 8.18 1.67
N PHE A 49 -17.10 7.48 1.75
CA PHE A 49 -18.40 8.14 1.81
C PHE A 49 -18.62 8.82 3.18
N PRO A 50 -19.42 9.90 3.24
CA PRO A 50 -19.76 10.55 4.50
C PRO A 50 -20.39 9.56 5.49
N GLY A 51 -19.84 9.46 6.71
CA GLY A 51 -20.33 8.54 7.73
C GLY A 51 -19.63 7.19 7.78
N ILE A 52 -18.65 6.93 6.91
CA ILE A 52 -17.80 5.72 6.99
C ILE A 52 -17.21 5.49 8.39
N LEU A 53 -16.72 6.54 9.06
CA LEU A 53 -16.14 6.47 10.40
C LEU A 53 -17.19 6.27 11.50
N ILE A 54 -18.47 6.47 11.19
CA ILE A 54 -19.58 6.15 12.09
C ILE A 54 -19.92 4.66 11.98
N ALA A 55 -19.93 4.13 10.75
CA ALA A 55 -20.19 2.71 10.49
C ALA A 55 -19.00 1.80 10.86
N PHE A 56 -17.78 2.30 10.63
CA PHE A 56 -16.51 1.64 10.88
C PHE A 56 -15.61 2.58 11.67
N PRO A 57 -15.53 2.44 13.01
CA PRO A 57 -14.82 3.41 13.86
C PRO A 57 -13.32 3.46 13.58
N THR A 58 -12.79 2.44 12.90
CA THR A 58 -11.39 2.31 12.51
C THR A 58 -11.28 1.92 11.04
N VAL A 59 -10.35 2.58 10.33
CA VAL A 59 -9.98 2.30 8.94
C VAL A 59 -8.52 1.86 8.92
N LEU A 60 -8.26 0.73 8.25
CA LEU A 60 -6.90 0.24 8.03
C LEU A 60 -6.33 0.84 6.74
N ILE A 61 -5.12 1.39 6.83
CA ILE A 61 -4.28 1.82 5.71
C ILE A 61 -3.18 0.78 5.55
N ILE A 62 -2.98 0.30 4.32
CA ILE A 62 -1.86 -0.55 3.95
C ILE A 62 -0.92 0.30 3.08
N ASP A 63 0.25 0.64 3.62
CA ASP A 63 1.28 1.40 2.91
C ASP A 63 2.26 0.45 2.22
N ALA A 64 2.32 0.55 0.89
CA ALA A 64 3.25 -0.17 0.03
C ALA A 64 3.96 0.76 -0.96
N PHE A 65 4.16 2.03 -0.60
CA PHE A 65 4.90 2.99 -1.42
C PHE A 65 6.38 2.60 -1.55
N ASP A 66 7.00 2.98 -2.67
CA ASP A 66 8.41 2.72 -2.99
C ASP A 66 9.33 3.92 -2.69
N ASN A 67 8.78 4.99 -2.10
CA ASN A 67 9.53 6.21 -1.84
C ASN A 67 9.23 6.77 -0.45
N SER A 68 10.26 7.37 0.13
CA SER A 68 10.25 7.88 1.50
C SER A 68 9.31 9.07 1.66
N LYS A 69 9.19 9.92 0.63
CA LYS A 69 8.24 11.06 0.64
C LYS A 69 6.79 10.61 0.86
N SER A 70 6.33 9.59 0.13
CA SER A 70 4.96 9.08 0.26
C SER A 70 4.77 8.33 1.58
N ARG A 71 5.75 7.53 1.99
CA ARG A 71 5.79 6.84 3.30
C ARG A 71 5.69 7.84 4.46
N GLN A 72 6.38 8.98 4.38
CA GLN A 72 6.32 10.07 5.35
C GLN A 72 4.91 10.67 5.47
N LEU A 73 4.26 10.96 4.34
CA LEU A 73 2.90 11.49 4.34
C LEU A 73 1.90 10.55 5.02
N VAL A 74 2.02 9.23 4.79
CA VAL A 74 1.16 8.22 5.41
C VAL A 74 1.46 8.06 6.89
N LYS A 75 2.75 8.03 7.27
CA LYS A 75 3.20 7.94 8.66
C LYS A 75 2.68 9.09 9.52
N GLU A 76 2.90 10.33 9.08
CA GLU A 76 2.46 11.53 9.79
C GLU A 76 0.93 11.62 9.90
N PHE A 77 0.22 11.27 8.83
CA PHE A 77 -1.25 11.24 8.85
C PHE A 77 -1.76 10.24 9.90
N SER A 78 -1.20 9.03 9.90
CA SER A 78 -1.62 7.94 10.78
C SER A 78 -1.25 8.22 12.24
N ASP A 79 -0.11 8.87 12.50
CA ASP A 79 0.24 9.35 13.85
C ASP A 79 -0.77 10.38 14.36
N LYS A 80 -1.17 11.32 13.50
CA LYS A 80 -2.09 12.40 13.85
C LYS A 80 -3.52 11.91 14.07
N GLU A 81 -3.97 10.93 13.29
CA GLU A 81 -5.36 10.46 13.26
C GLU A 81 -5.50 9.02 13.83
N LYS A 82 -4.57 8.61 14.70
CA LYS A 82 -4.44 7.25 15.28
C LYS A 82 -5.69 6.69 15.97
N SER A 83 -6.63 7.56 16.35
CA SER A 83 -7.91 7.14 16.96
C SER A 83 -8.86 6.47 15.97
N ASN A 84 -8.73 6.78 14.67
CA ASN A 84 -9.61 6.28 13.62
C ASN A 84 -8.87 5.57 12.49
N TYR A 85 -7.55 5.73 12.41
CA TYR A 85 -6.75 5.13 11.36
C TYR A 85 -5.60 4.32 11.95
N SER A 86 -5.50 3.07 11.52
CA SER A 86 -4.33 2.22 11.75
C SER A 86 -3.58 2.09 10.44
N CYS A 87 -2.25 2.08 10.48
CA CYS A 87 -1.44 1.92 9.27
C CYS A 87 -0.40 0.82 9.45
N LEU A 88 -0.35 -0.09 8.48
CA LEU A 88 0.67 -1.11 8.35
C LEU A 88 1.59 -0.74 7.18
N HIS A 89 2.87 -0.54 7.46
CA HIS A 89 3.87 -0.27 6.44
C HIS A 89 4.51 -1.58 6.00
N ILE A 90 4.52 -1.82 4.69
CA ILE A 90 5.13 -2.99 4.06
C ILE A 90 6.19 -2.47 3.11
N GLY A 91 7.41 -2.97 3.24
CA GLY A 91 8.54 -2.54 2.42
C GLY A 91 9.58 -3.63 2.29
N PHE A 92 10.48 -3.46 1.32
CA PHE A 92 11.65 -4.29 1.19
C PHE A 92 12.78 -3.47 0.56
N SER A 93 14.02 -3.86 0.85
CA SER A 93 15.21 -3.33 0.21
C SER A 93 16.25 -4.45 0.10
N GLY A 94 16.77 -4.67 -1.10
CA GLY A 94 17.62 -5.83 -1.41
C GLY A 94 16.96 -7.17 -1.00
N ASP A 95 17.60 -7.87 -0.07
CA ASP A 95 17.16 -9.15 0.48
C ASP A 95 16.39 -9.03 1.82
N TYR A 96 16.16 -7.81 2.30
CA TYR A 96 15.46 -7.51 3.54
C TYR A 96 14.02 -7.04 3.26
N GLY A 97 13.09 -7.48 4.10
CA GLY A 97 11.69 -7.08 4.04
C GLY A 97 11.13 -6.78 5.43
N GLU A 98 10.21 -5.84 5.50
CA GLU A 98 9.62 -5.39 6.76
C GLU A 98 8.11 -5.19 6.67
N ILE A 99 7.46 -5.47 7.80
CA ILE A 99 6.03 -5.31 8.03
C ILE A 99 5.90 -4.71 9.42
N ILE A 100 5.69 -3.40 9.50
CA ILE A 100 5.76 -2.67 10.75
C ILE A 100 4.54 -1.78 10.90
N TRP A 101 3.89 -1.90 12.05
CA TRP A 101 2.79 -1.01 12.42
C TRP A 101 3.29 0.42 12.66
N ASN A 102 2.46 1.40 12.32
CA ASN A 102 2.83 2.81 12.30
C ASN A 102 3.53 3.32 13.57
N GLN A 103 3.19 2.84 14.77
CA GLN A 103 3.81 3.31 16.02
C GLN A 103 5.31 2.99 16.12
N ASP A 104 5.76 1.89 15.52
CA ASP A 104 7.15 1.42 15.59
C ASP A 104 7.91 1.73 14.29
N TYR A 105 7.19 2.15 13.24
CA TYR A 105 7.74 2.39 11.93
C TYR A 105 8.59 3.67 11.87
N ARG A 106 9.75 3.56 11.21
CA ARG A 106 10.63 4.68 10.88
C ARG A 106 10.74 4.77 9.38
N VAL A 107 10.50 5.97 8.83
CA VAL A 107 10.61 6.19 7.39
C VAL A 107 12.08 6.04 7.00
N PRO A 108 12.41 5.14 6.05
CA PRO A 108 13.77 5.00 5.56
C PRO A 108 14.21 6.24 4.79
N ASP A 109 15.52 6.39 4.55
CA ASP A 109 16.03 7.39 3.61
C ASP A 109 15.96 6.84 2.18
N ASP A 110 15.67 7.69 1.20
CA ASP A 110 15.68 7.31 -0.22
C ASP A 110 17.12 7.08 -0.69
N LYS A 111 17.58 5.82 -0.69
CA LYS A 111 18.93 5.46 -1.16
C LYS A 111 19.05 5.24 -2.68
N GLY A 112 17.94 5.35 -3.42
CA GLY A 112 17.97 5.32 -4.89
C GLY A 112 18.38 3.98 -5.51
N GLU A 113 18.37 2.88 -4.74
CA GLU A 113 18.56 1.53 -5.26
C GLU A 113 17.24 1.04 -5.88
N ASP A 114 17.29 0.47 -7.09
CA ASP A 114 16.13 -0.17 -7.70
C ASP A 114 15.95 -1.57 -7.09
N ASP A 115 15.41 -1.59 -5.87
CA ASP A 115 15.17 -2.81 -5.09
C ASP A 115 14.35 -3.85 -5.87
N CYS A 116 13.56 -3.42 -6.86
CA CYS A 116 12.71 -4.29 -7.67
C CYS A 116 13.48 -5.16 -8.68
N ASP A 117 14.74 -4.86 -8.98
CA ASP A 117 15.58 -5.64 -9.90
C ASP A 117 16.33 -6.80 -9.22
N TYR A 118 16.18 -6.95 -7.90
CA TYR A 118 16.74 -8.08 -7.16
C TYR A 118 16.18 -9.43 -7.67
N PRO A 119 17.02 -10.43 -8.01
CA PRO A 119 16.57 -11.69 -8.60
C PRO A 119 15.50 -12.46 -7.82
N LEU A 120 15.46 -12.31 -6.48
CA LEU A 120 14.46 -12.95 -5.62
C LEU A 120 13.37 -11.98 -5.14
N ALA A 121 13.28 -10.76 -5.69
CA ALA A 121 12.29 -9.75 -5.30
C ALA A 121 10.87 -10.33 -5.33
N ARG A 122 10.54 -11.15 -6.33
CA ARG A 122 9.22 -11.80 -6.41
C ARG A 122 8.94 -12.71 -5.22
N ASN A 123 9.91 -13.53 -4.83
CA ASN A 123 9.74 -14.48 -3.74
C ASN A 123 9.58 -13.73 -2.41
N LEU A 124 10.38 -12.68 -2.23
CA LEU A 124 10.30 -11.81 -1.06
C LEU A 124 8.96 -11.08 -0.99
N ILE A 125 8.47 -10.50 -2.09
CA ILE A 125 7.16 -9.83 -2.17
C ILE A 125 6.03 -10.81 -1.83
N MET A 126 6.08 -12.05 -2.33
CA MET A 126 5.07 -13.06 -2.02
C MET A 126 5.08 -13.43 -0.54
N LEU A 127 6.26 -13.62 0.05
CA LEU A 127 6.41 -13.88 1.48
C LEU A 127 5.86 -12.71 2.32
N LEU A 128 6.28 -11.48 2.01
CA LEU A 128 5.84 -10.27 2.71
C LEU A 128 4.33 -10.08 2.60
N THR A 129 3.74 -10.30 1.43
CA THR A 129 2.29 -10.20 1.24
C THR A 129 1.56 -11.23 2.11
N GLY A 130 2.06 -12.46 2.20
CA GLY A 130 1.49 -13.50 3.05
C GLY A 130 1.57 -13.16 4.54
N VAL A 131 2.75 -12.75 5.01
CA VAL A 131 2.96 -12.36 6.42
C VAL A 131 2.16 -11.10 6.78
N ALA A 132 2.06 -10.12 5.87
CA ALA A 132 1.25 -8.93 6.09
C ALA A 132 -0.24 -9.26 6.16
N SER A 133 -0.72 -10.17 5.31
CA SER A 133 -2.10 -10.65 5.38
C SER A 133 -2.39 -11.30 6.72
N GLU A 134 -1.47 -12.11 7.25
CA GLU A 134 -1.60 -12.71 8.59
C GLU A 134 -1.61 -11.65 9.69
N ALA A 135 -0.72 -10.65 9.61
CA ALA A 135 -0.67 -9.55 10.57
C ALA A 135 -1.92 -8.66 10.56
N ILE A 136 -2.63 -8.58 9.43
CA ILE A 136 -3.87 -7.81 9.30
C ILE A 136 -5.07 -8.56 9.90
N VAL A 137 -5.12 -9.88 9.76
CA VAL A 137 -6.28 -10.70 10.15
C VAL A 137 -6.24 -11.11 11.62
N ARG A 138 -5.06 -11.13 12.26
CA ARG A 138 -4.87 -11.50 13.66
C ARG A 138 -4.64 -10.31 14.58
#